data_AF-A0A2U2XF21-F1
#
_entry.id   AF-A0A2U2XF21-F1
#
_cell.length_a   1.000
_cell.length_b   1.000
_cell.length_c   1.000
_cell.angle_alpha   90.00
_cell.angle_beta   90.00
_cell.angle_gamma   90.00
#
_symmetry.space_group_name_H-M   'P 1'
#
loop_
_entity.id
_entity.type
_entity.pdbx_description
1 polymer ?
#
loop_
_entity_poly.entity_id
_entity_poly.type
_entity_poly.pdbx_seq_one_letter_code
_entity_poly.pdbx_strand_id
1 'polypeptide(L)'
;MNTQLKNQWIALEEKYHKLLKEKVNQYNSSSNSPIPQPIITSQLTFCKDGIVIHKLSEPHLKSGISIIVNNSSIAEVKELKSMKGENSNGFYHSIDVFHFDQIDDYNPEQIVEKDLVHFCKSSVA
;
A
#
# COMPACT_ATOMS: atom_id res chain seq x y z
N MET A 1 -16.96 -13.45 -2.78
CA MET A 1 -15.65 -13.57 -2.12
C MET A 1 -15.84 -14.02 -0.68
N ASN A 2 -14.92 -14.84 -0.14
CA ASN A 2 -14.97 -15.29 1.25
C ASN A 2 -14.61 -14.13 2.22
N THR A 3 -15.48 -13.84 3.19
CA THR A 3 -15.28 -12.80 4.21
C THR A 3 -14.02 -13.02 5.04
N GLN A 4 -13.67 -14.26 5.34
CA GLN A 4 -12.46 -14.60 6.10
C GLN A 4 -11.20 -14.17 5.35
N LEU A 5 -11.11 -14.52 4.07
CA LEU A 5 -9.98 -14.16 3.22
C LEU A 5 -9.84 -12.64 3.09
N LYS A 6 -10.95 -11.92 2.91
CA LYS A 6 -10.98 -10.45 2.90
C LYS A 6 -10.38 -9.88 4.19
N ASN A 7 -10.77 -10.41 5.34
CA ASN A 7 -10.28 -9.95 6.64
C ASN A 7 -8.79 -10.27 6.84
N GLN A 8 -8.29 -11.39 6.31
CA GLN A 8 -6.85 -11.71 6.35
C GLN A 8 -6.03 -10.68 5.57
N TRP A 9 -6.45 -10.30 4.36
CA TRP A 9 -5.79 -9.25 3.58
C TRP A 9 -5.79 -7.90 4.29
N ILE A 10 -6.91 -7.52 4.92
CA ILE A 10 -7.00 -6.29 5.71
C ILE A 10 -6.03 -6.33 6.89
N ALA A 11 -6.01 -7.43 7.65
CA ALA A 11 -5.12 -7.59 8.80
C ALA A 11 -3.64 -7.54 8.42
N LEU A 12 -3.27 -8.09 7.26
CA LEU A 12 -1.92 -8.00 6.72
C LEU A 12 -1.54 -6.56 6.38
N GLU A 13 -2.44 -5.80 5.76
CA GLU A 13 -2.22 -4.39 5.47
C GLU A 13 -2.13 -3.53 6.74
N GLU A 14 -2.97 -3.80 7.75
CA GLU A 14 -2.89 -3.16 9.06
C GLU A 14 -1.53 -3.44 9.74
N LYS A 15 -1.03 -4.68 9.64
CA LYS A 15 0.31 -5.04 10.13
C LYS A 15 1.38 -4.24 9.38
N TYR A 16 1.29 -4.11 8.06
CA TYR A 16 2.21 -3.30 7.25
C TYR A 16 2.21 -1.82 7.71
N HIS A 17 1.04 -1.19 7.85
CA HIS A 17 0.91 0.20 8.33
C HIS A 17 1.57 0.41 9.69
N LYS A 18 1.30 -0.50 10.63
CA LYS A 18 1.85 -0.44 11.98
C LYS A 18 3.38 -0.54 11.97
N LEU A 19 3.92 -1.54 11.27
CA LEU A 19 5.36 -1.78 11.19
C LEU A 19 6.10 -0.63 10.52
N LEU A 20 5.55 -0.08 9.43
CA LEU A 20 6.18 1.05 8.76
C LEU A 20 6.24 2.28 9.66
N LYS A 21 5.16 2.58 10.38
CA LYS A 21 5.13 3.68 11.36
C LYS A 21 6.17 3.48 12.47
N GLU A 22 6.29 2.28 13.01
CA GLU A 22 7.30 1.95 14.03
C GLU A 22 8.72 2.15 13.49
N LYS A 23 9.01 1.64 12.29
CA LYS A 23 10.34 1.75 11.65
C LYS A 23 10.72 3.18 11.30
N VAL A 24 9.77 3.98 10.79
CA VAL A 24 10.00 5.40 10.53
C VAL A 24 10.28 6.17 11.82
N ASN A 25 9.52 5.90 12.89
CA ASN A 25 9.77 6.52 14.18
C ASN A 25 11.17 6.15 14.73
N GLN A 26 11.57 4.89 14.60
CA GLN A 26 12.92 4.44 14.98
C GLN A 26 14.00 5.16 14.17
N TYR A 27 13.87 5.24 12.84
CA TYR A 27 14.79 5.96 11.98
C TYR A 27 14.87 7.45 12.37
N ASN A 28 13.73 8.12 12.52
CA ASN A 28 13.66 9.54 12.85
C ASN A 28 14.23 9.88 14.24
N SER A 29 14.20 8.94 15.18
CA SER A 29 14.78 9.15 16.52
C SER A 29 16.32 9.25 16.51
N SER A 30 16.97 8.78 15.43
CA SER A 30 18.43 8.68 15.33
C SER A 30 19.02 9.33 14.08
N SER A 31 18.18 9.89 13.19
CA SER A 31 18.61 10.48 11.92
C SER A 31 18.62 12.01 11.96
N ASN A 32 19.64 12.60 11.35
CA ASN A 32 19.74 14.05 11.13
C ASN A 32 18.88 14.54 9.94
N SER A 33 18.27 13.61 9.21
CA SER A 33 17.37 13.89 8.09
C SER A 33 16.10 13.03 8.26
N PRO A 34 15.16 13.48 9.11
CA PRO A 34 13.97 12.70 9.41
C PRO A 34 13.06 12.59 8.19
N ILE A 35 12.50 11.41 7.99
CA ILE A 35 11.44 11.17 7.01
C ILE A 35 10.19 11.90 7.54
N PRO A 36 9.59 12.84 6.77
CA PRO A 36 8.31 13.43 7.13
C PRO A 36 7.31 12.30 7.38
N GLN A 37 6.59 12.30 8.51
CA GLN A 37 5.71 11.19 8.89
C GLN A 37 4.89 10.72 7.67
N PRO A 38 5.18 9.54 7.08
CA PRO A 38 4.51 9.13 5.88
C PRO A 38 3.09 8.82 6.29
N ILE A 39 2.17 9.66 5.84
CA ILE A 39 0.75 9.33 5.92
C ILE A 39 0.53 8.29 4.84
N ILE A 40 0.62 7.03 5.25
CA ILE A 40 0.34 5.92 4.36
C ILE A 40 -1.16 5.72 4.32
N THR A 41 -1.71 5.85 3.13
CA THR A 41 -3.09 5.48 2.83
C THR A 41 -3.04 4.33 1.85
N SER A 42 -3.70 3.22 2.21
CA SER A 42 -3.80 2.05 1.33
C SER A 42 -5.22 1.89 0.83
N GLN A 43 -5.36 1.51 -0.44
CA GLN A 43 -6.63 1.12 -1.03
C GLN A 43 -6.54 -0.34 -1.47
N LEU A 44 -7.32 -1.20 -0.82
CA LEU A 44 -7.47 -2.61 -1.15
C LEU A 44 -8.65 -2.76 -2.09
N THR A 45 -8.38 -3.09 -3.35
CA THR A 45 -9.40 -3.41 -4.36
C THR A 45 -9.50 -4.91 -4.52
N PHE A 46 -10.55 -5.49 -3.95
CA PHE A 46 -10.86 -6.91 -4.11
C PHE A 46 -11.56 -7.14 -5.44
N CYS A 47 -10.91 -7.90 -6.32
CA CYS A 47 -11.35 -8.28 -7.66
C CYS A 47 -11.95 -9.69 -7.64
N LYS A 48 -12.52 -10.16 -8.75
CA LYS A 48 -13.04 -11.54 -8.84
C LYS A 48 -11.95 -12.62 -8.75
N ASP A 49 -10.73 -12.30 -9.17
CA ASP A 49 -9.58 -13.19 -9.31
C ASP A 49 -8.40 -12.86 -8.37
N GLY A 50 -8.54 -11.87 -7.49
CA GLY A 50 -7.51 -11.51 -6.52
C GLY A 50 -7.68 -10.13 -5.92
N ILE A 51 -6.57 -9.52 -5.49
CA ILE A 51 -6.53 -8.21 -4.85
C ILE A 51 -5.49 -7.31 -5.51
N VAL A 52 -5.83 -6.03 -5.59
CA VAL A 52 -4.93 -4.96 -6.02
C VAL A 52 -4.79 -3.97 -4.86
N ILE A 53 -3.57 -3.76 -4.39
CA ILE A 53 -3.25 -2.89 -3.26
C ILE A 53 -2.54 -1.66 -3.80
N HIS A 54 -3.15 -0.50 -3.59
CA HIS A 54 -2.57 0.80 -3.95
C HIS A 54 -2.09 1.49 -2.69
N LYS A 55 -0.84 1.96 -2.68
CA LYS A 55 -0.31 2.76 -1.59
C LYS A 55 -0.10 4.20 -2.02
N LEU A 56 -0.57 5.12 -1.19
CA LEU A 56 -0.40 6.56 -1.30
C LEU A 56 0.41 7.02 -0.10
N SER A 57 1.41 7.86 -0.35
CA SER A 57 2.20 8.50 0.69
C SER A 57 2.15 10.01 0.48
N GLU A 58 1.11 10.65 1.00
CA GLU A 58 0.94 12.10 0.89
C GLU A 58 0.76 12.75 2.26
N PRO A 59 1.61 13.71 2.63
CA PRO A 59 1.61 14.32 3.96
C PRO A 59 0.35 15.12 4.30
N HIS A 60 -0.56 15.34 3.33
CA HIS A 60 -1.81 16.07 3.52
C HIS A 60 -3.06 15.17 3.59
N LEU A 61 -2.92 13.87 3.31
CA LEU A 61 -4.05 12.94 3.34
C LEU A 61 -4.31 12.41 4.75
N LYS A 62 -5.46 11.76 4.97
CA LYS A 62 -5.69 11.00 6.20
C LYS A 62 -5.13 9.58 6.03
N SER A 63 -4.33 9.12 6.99
CA SER A 63 -3.83 7.74 7.01
C SER A 63 -4.99 6.77 7.21
N GLY A 64 -4.95 5.64 6.52
CA GLY A 64 -5.96 4.60 6.70
C GLY A 64 -6.03 3.60 5.56
N ILE A 65 -6.94 2.65 5.71
CA ILE A 65 -7.20 1.60 4.73
C ILE A 65 -8.60 1.81 4.14
N SER A 66 -8.66 2.05 2.84
CA SER A 66 -9.89 2.09 2.06
C SER A 66 -10.11 0.73 1.39
N ILE A 67 -11.35 0.25 1.38
CA ILE A 67 -11.71 -1.06 0.83
C ILE A 67 -12.70 -0.86 -0.31
N ILE A 68 -12.37 -1.37 -1.47
CA ILE A 68 -13.24 -1.44 -2.64
C ILE A 68 -13.45 -2.91 -2.99
N VAL A 69 -14.71 -3.28 -3.25
CA VAL A 69 -15.04 -4.60 -3.81
C VAL A 69 -15.56 -4.36 -5.22
N ASN A 70 -14.93 -5.02 -6.19
CA ASN A 70 -15.27 -4.92 -7.60
C ASN A 70 -15.39 -6.33 -8.19
N ASN A 71 -16.39 -6.54 -9.04
CA ASN A 71 -16.58 -7.80 -9.75
C ASN A 71 -15.71 -7.92 -11.01
N SER A 72 -14.91 -6.90 -11.32
CA SER A 72 -13.91 -6.96 -12.38
C SER A 72 -12.73 -7.89 -12.04
N SER A 73 -12.01 -8.37 -13.06
CA SER A 73 -10.69 -9.00 -12.88
C SER A 73 -9.63 -7.97 -12.54
N ILE A 74 -8.50 -8.44 -12.02
CA ILE A 74 -7.27 -7.66 -11.88
C ILE A 74 -6.90 -6.99 -13.22
N ALA A 75 -6.97 -7.73 -14.32
CA ALA A 75 -6.65 -7.20 -15.65
C ALA A 75 -7.59 -6.05 -16.05
N GLU A 76 -8.90 -6.24 -15.89
CA GLU A 76 -9.92 -5.22 -16.17
C GLU A 76 -9.72 -3.96 -15.29
N VAL A 77 -9.39 -4.14 -14.00
CA VAL A 77 -9.09 -3.02 -13.08
C VAL A 77 -7.83 -2.25 -13.50
N LYS A 78 -6.78 -2.95 -13.96
CA LYS A 78 -5.56 -2.34 -14.48
C LYS A 78 -5.82 -1.54 -15.75
N GLU A 79 -6.61 -2.09 -16.68
CA GLU A 79 -6.99 -1.40 -17.91
C GLU A 79 -7.81 -0.14 -17.63
N LEU A 80 -8.80 -0.21 -16.73
CA LEU A 80 -9.62 0.95 -16.35
C LEU A 80 -8.78 2.09 -15.74
N LYS A 81 -7.75 1.77 -14.95
CA LYS A 81 -6.82 2.78 -14.42
C LYS A 81 -5.89 3.34 -15.49
N SER A 82 -5.46 2.51 -16.44
CA SER A 82 -4.64 2.95 -17.59
C SER A 82 -5.42 3.86 -18.54
N MET A 83 -6.71 3.59 -18.75
CA MET A 83 -7.61 4.40 -19.58
C MET A 83 -8.04 5.72 -18.91
N LYS A 84 -8.08 5.76 -17.57
CA LYS A 84 -8.31 7.00 -16.80
C LYS A 84 -7.04 7.86 -16.63
N GLY A 85 -6.07 7.68 -17.53
CA GLY A 85 -4.73 8.25 -17.46
C GLY A 85 -4.64 9.65 -16.86
N GLU A 86 -3.61 9.82 -16.02
CA GLU A 86 -2.84 11.06 -15.89
C GLU A 86 -3.52 12.28 -15.26
N ASN A 87 -4.73 12.16 -14.69
CA ASN A 87 -5.39 13.30 -14.01
C ASN A 87 -5.43 13.24 -12.48
N SER A 88 -4.88 12.19 -11.86
CA SER A 88 -4.68 12.22 -10.41
C SER A 88 -3.28 12.74 -10.12
N ASN A 89 -3.19 13.98 -9.63
CA ASN A 89 -2.04 14.54 -8.89
C ASN A 89 -1.68 13.73 -7.62
N GLY A 90 -2.19 12.51 -7.49
CA GLY A 90 -1.94 11.62 -6.37
C GLY A 90 -0.77 10.71 -6.69
N PHE A 91 0.33 10.89 -5.99
CA PHE A 91 1.54 10.08 -6.13
C PHE A 91 1.28 8.66 -5.59
N TYR A 92 0.72 7.79 -6.44
CA TYR A 92 0.68 6.35 -6.17
C TYR A 92 2.09 5.80 -6.32
N HIS A 93 2.74 5.52 -5.19
CA HIS A 93 4.14 5.07 -5.19
C HIS A 93 4.29 3.58 -5.47
N SER A 94 3.29 2.76 -5.13
CA SER A 94 3.31 1.32 -5.43
C SER A 94 1.91 0.75 -5.71
N ILE A 95 1.89 -0.20 -6.63
CA ILE A 95 0.74 -1.04 -6.95
C ILE A 95 1.18 -2.48 -6.79
N ASP A 96 0.71 -3.13 -5.74
CA ASP A 96 0.95 -4.55 -5.51
C ASP A 96 -0.28 -5.36 -5.92
N VAL A 97 -0.06 -6.55 -6.50
CA VAL A 97 -1.13 -7.36 -7.10
C VAL A 97 -0.91 -8.81 -6.75
N PHE A 98 -1.96 -9.44 -6.22
CA PHE A 98 -1.91 -10.82 -5.76
C PHE A 98 -3.18 -11.55 -6.16
N HIS A 99 -3.04 -12.80 -6.58
CA HIS A 99 -4.17 -13.72 -6.60
C HIS A 99 -4.52 -14.18 -5.18
N PHE A 100 -5.73 -14.70 -5.00
CA PHE A 100 -6.24 -15.06 -3.66
C PHE A 100 -5.49 -16.20 -2.97
N ASP A 101 -4.89 -17.08 -3.75
CA ASP A 101 -4.03 -18.18 -3.32
C ASP A 101 -2.62 -17.71 -2.92
N GLN A 102 -2.27 -16.45 -3.20
CA GLN A 102 -0.96 -15.87 -2.92
C GLN A 102 -0.93 -15.05 -1.63
N ILE A 103 -1.82 -15.32 -0.68
CA ILE A 103 -1.87 -14.54 0.56
C ILE A 103 -0.57 -14.65 1.37
N ASP A 104 0.07 -15.82 1.34
CA ASP A 104 1.34 -16.07 2.03
C ASP A 104 2.53 -15.38 1.34
N ASP A 105 2.38 -14.97 0.08
CA ASP A 105 3.39 -14.20 -0.64
C ASP A 105 3.43 -12.73 -0.18
N TYR A 106 2.35 -12.24 0.46
CA TYR A 106 2.31 -10.89 1.02
C TYR A 106 2.97 -10.87 2.40
N ASN A 107 4.23 -10.41 2.44
CA ASN A 107 5.01 -10.29 3.67
C ASN A 107 5.17 -8.81 4.10
N PRO A 108 4.38 -8.32 5.08
CA PRO A 108 4.46 -6.94 5.57
C PRO A 108 5.87 -6.50 5.98
N GLU A 109 6.65 -7.36 6.62
CA GLU A 109 7.96 -7.01 7.17
C GLU A 109 8.95 -6.73 6.05
N GLN A 110 9.01 -7.60 5.03
CA GLN A 110 9.89 -7.40 3.89
C GLN A 110 9.51 -6.17 3.06
N ILE A 111 8.20 -5.91 2.92
CA ILE A 111 7.70 -4.77 2.18
C ILE A 111 8.05 -3.46 2.91
N VAL A 112 7.87 -3.41 4.24
CA VAL A 112 8.26 -2.26 5.07
C VAL A 112 9.73 -1.91 4.89
N GLU A 113 10.64 -2.89 4.90
CA GLU A 113 12.08 -2.62 4.73
C GLU A 113 12.39 -2.02 3.35
N LYS A 114 11.74 -2.52 2.28
CA LYS A 114 11.89 -1.97 0.93
C LYS A 114 11.37 -0.53 0.86
N ASP A 115 10.18 -0.28 1.40
CA ASP A 115 9.53 1.02 1.37
C ASP A 115 10.31 2.05 2.21
N LEU A 116 10.84 1.65 3.38
CA LEU A 116 11.70 2.49 4.20
C LEU A 116 12.97 2.94 3.45
N VAL A 117 13.66 2.00 2.78
CA VAL A 117 14.83 2.31 1.95
C VAL A 117 14.47 3.30 0.84
N HIS A 118 13.29 3.14 0.22
CA HIS A 118 12.80 4.07 -0.80
C HIS A 118 12.59 5.48 -0.22
N PHE A 119 11.90 5.63 0.91
CA PHE A 119 11.69 6.92 1.56
C PHE A 119 12.99 7.61 1.97
N CYS A 120 13.96 6.86 2.49
CA CYS A 120 15.29 7.39 2.81
C CYS A 120 16.00 7.94 1.56
N LYS A 121 15.93 7.26 0.42
CA LYS A 121 16.57 7.72 -0.83
C LYS A 121 15.89 8.97 -1.40
N SER A 122 14.57 9.03 -1.35
CA SER A 122 13.79 10.17 -1.85
C SER A 122 13.94 11.44 -0.99
N SER A 123 14.43 11.32 0.25
CA SER A 123 14.68 12.45 1.15
C SER A 123 16.04 13.14 0.95
N VAL A 124 16.89 12.62 0.05
CA VAL A 124 18.26 13.13 -0.23
C VAL A 124 18.35 13.88 -1.57
N ALA A 125 17.25 13.94 -2.34
CA ALA A 125 17.18 14.60 -3.64
C ALA A 125 16.67 16.05 -3.55
#